data_AF-A0A7K4BZU5-F1
#
_entry.id   AF-A0A7K4BZU5-F1
#
_cell.length_a   1.000
_cell.length_b   1.000
_cell.length_c   1.000
_cell.angle_alpha   90.00
_cell.angle_beta   90.00
_cell.angle_gamma   90.00
#
_symmetry.space_group_name_H-M   'P 1'
#
loop_
_entity.id
_entity.type
_entity.pdbx_description
1 polymer ?
#
loop_
_entity_poly.entity_id
_entity_poly.type
_entity_poly.pdbx_seq_one_letter_code
_entity_poly.pdbx_strand_id
1 'polypeptide(L)' 'MDDRRGFRRDFGPREMHDATCSDCGAETKVPFKPIEGRPVYCRDCYQKHKPQRDHRGGFNRGPRKEESNESSEDFEE' A
#
# COMPACT_ATOMS: atom_id res chain seq x y z
N MET A 1 7.11 -10.14 35.22
CA MET A 1 6.84 -8.75 34.80
C MET A 1 6.52 -8.74 33.31
N ASP A 2 5.35 -9.27 32.95
CA ASP A 2 4.91 -9.53 31.56
C ASP A 2 3.76 -8.58 31.17
N ASP A 3 3.97 -7.28 31.41
CA ASP A 3 3.03 -6.19 31.13
C ASP A 3 3.29 -5.54 29.76
N ARG A 4 3.72 -6.35 28.77
CA ARG A 4 3.82 -5.92 27.36
C ARG A 4 2.54 -6.18 26.57
N ARG A 5 1.39 -6.37 27.22
CA ARG A 5 0.09 -6.46 26.54
C ARG A 5 -0.35 -5.08 26.11
N GLY A 6 0.25 -4.67 25.00
CA GLY A 6 0.02 -3.44 24.30
C GLY A 6 -1.47 -3.14 24.20
N PHE A 7 -1.79 -1.94 24.67
CA PHE A 7 -2.94 -1.15 24.29
C PHE A 7 -3.22 -1.34 22.80
N ARG A 8 -4.07 -2.33 22.48
CA ARG A 8 -4.76 -2.38 21.20
C ARG A 8 -5.58 -1.11 21.21
N ARG A 9 -5.09 -0.09 20.50
CA ARG A 9 -5.88 1.08 20.17
C ARG A 9 -7.05 0.54 19.38
N ASP A 10 -8.17 0.34 20.06
CA ASP A 10 -9.50 0.23 19.49
C ASP A 10 -9.75 1.47 18.63
N PHE A 11 -9.20 1.44 17.42
CA PHE A 11 -9.68 2.27 16.33
C PHE A 11 -11.09 1.75 16.04
N GLY A 12 -12.08 2.37 16.68
CA GLY A 12 -13.48 2.14 16.37
C GLY A 12 -13.74 2.22 14.85
N PRO A 13 -14.87 1.67 14.37
CA PRO A 13 -15.18 1.62 12.96
C PRO A 13 -15.10 3.03 12.38
N ARG A 14 -14.13 3.23 11.48
CA ARG A 14 -13.91 4.52 10.83
C ARG A 14 -15.03 4.69 9.81
N GLU A 15 -15.84 5.73 9.97
CA GLU A 15 -16.84 6.08 8.97
C GLU A 15 -16.13 6.42 7.65
N MET A 16 -16.47 5.68 6.60
CA MET A 16 -15.95 5.88 5.26
C MET A 16 -16.97 6.70 4.49
N HIS A 17 -16.57 7.85 3.96
CA HIS A 17 -17.40 8.72 3.15
C HIS A 17 -17.09 8.52 1.66
N ASP A 18 -18.13 8.48 0.83
CA ASP A 18 -17.99 8.45 -0.62
C ASP A 18 -17.57 9.84 -1.12
N ALA A 19 -16.57 9.88 -2.00
CA ALA A 19 -16.02 11.10 -2.57
C ALA A 19 -15.52 10.87 -4.00
N THR A 20 -15.44 11.93 -4.79
CA THR A 20 -14.95 11.89 -6.17
C THR A 20 -13.52 12.41 -6.24
N CYS A 21 -12.63 11.67 -6.89
CA CYS A 21 -11.24 12.09 -7.07
C CYS A 21 -11.15 13.33 -7.99
N SER A 22 -10.49 14.39 -7.54
CA SER A 22 -10.32 15.63 -8.32
C SER A 22 -9.34 15.50 -9.49
N ASP A 23 -8.46 14.49 -9.50
CA ASP A 23 -7.52 14.25 -10.60
C ASP A 23 -8.07 13.32 -11.68
N CYS A 24 -8.68 12.20 -11.28
CA CYS A 24 -9.11 11.14 -12.21
C CYS A 24 -10.63 10.99 -12.31
N GLY A 25 -11.42 11.65 -11.47
CA GLY A 25 -12.88 11.55 -11.47
C GLY A 25 -13.46 10.25 -10.92
N ALA A 26 -12.63 9.34 -10.39
CA ALA A 26 -13.10 8.06 -9.87
C ALA A 26 -13.80 8.21 -8.51
N GLU A 27 -14.84 7.40 -8.29
CA GLU A 27 -15.52 7.28 -6.99
C GLU A 27 -14.63 6.50 -6.01
N THR A 28 -14.42 7.05 -4.81
CA THR A 28 -13.55 6.46 -3.80
C THR A 28 -14.09 6.68 -2.39
N LYS A 29 -13.71 5.79 -1.47
CA LYS A 29 -14.13 5.85 -0.07
C LYS A 29 -13.00 6.40 0.79
N VAL A 30 -13.22 7.53 1.42
CA VAL A 30 -12.23 8.23 2.24
C VAL A 30 -12.63 8.27 3.71
N PRO A 31 -11.67 8.18 4.65
CA PRO A 31 -11.96 8.22 6.09
C PRO A 31 -12.17 9.64 6.63
N PHE A 32 -12.33 10.63 5.75
CA PHE A 32 -12.51 12.04 6.08
C PHE A 32 -13.68 12.60 5.28
N LYS A 33 -14.42 13.57 5.85
CA LYS A 33 -15.51 14.22 5.12
C LYS A 33 -14.94 15.06 3.97
N PRO A 34 -15.38 14.88 2.72
CA PRO A 34 -15.04 15.79 1.63
C PRO A 34 -15.58 17.19 1.98
N ILE A 35 -14.75 18.23 1.84
CA ILE A 35 -15.14 19.61 2.07
C ILE A 35 -15.04 20.42 0.77
N GLU A 36 -15.98 21.32 0.55
CA GLU A 36 -16.00 22.24 -0.58
C GLU A 36 -14.82 23.21 -0.45
N GLY A 37 -13.71 22.93 -1.14
CA GLY A 37 -12.47 23.71 -1.08
C GLY A 37 -11.18 22.90 -0.88
N ARG A 38 -11.26 21.60 -0.54
CA ARG A 38 -10.08 20.70 -0.56
C ARG A 38 -10.27 19.59 -1.60
N PRO A 39 -9.33 19.42 -2.55
CA PRO A 39 -9.42 18.35 -3.54
C PRO A 39 -9.27 16.99 -2.84
N VAL A 40 -10.12 16.05 -3.22
CA VAL A 40 -10.04 14.66 -2.76
C VAL A 40 -9.25 13.86 -3.77
N TYR A 41 -8.32 13.04 -3.30
CA TYR A 41 -7.50 12.19 -4.16
C TYR A 41 -7.72 10.73 -3.80
N CYS A 42 -7.85 9.87 -4.82
CA CYS A 42 -7.83 8.43 -4.62
C CYS A 42 -6.45 7.96 -4.15
N ARG A 43 -6.36 6.71 -3.70
CA ARG A 43 -5.11 6.14 -3.17
C ARG A 43 -3.95 6.26 -4.15
N ASP A 44 -4.21 6.04 -5.43
CA ASP A 44 -3.21 6.11 -6.51
C ASP A 44 -2.76 7.53 -6.80
N CYS A 45 -3.70 8.48 -6.94
CA CYS A 45 -3.39 9.89 -7.17
C CYS A 45 -2.65 10.50 -5.98
N TYR A 46 -3.07 10.18 -4.75
CA TYR A 46 -2.38 10.62 -3.54
C TYR A 46 -0.94 10.08 -3.48
N GLN A 47 -0.70 8.84 -3.90
CA GLN A 47 0.64 8.27 -3.94
C GLN A 47 1.53 8.94 -4.99
N LYS A 48 0.97 9.36 -6.14
CA LYS A 48 1.67 10.12 -7.18
C LYS A 48 2.00 11.56 -6.75
N HIS A 49 1.08 12.21 -6.03
CA HIS A 49 1.27 13.55 -5.48
C HIS A 49 2.24 13.59 -4.29
N LYS A 50 2.49 12.45 -3.65
CA LYS A 50 3.45 12.38 -2.56
C LYS A 50 4.86 12.59 -3.16
N PRO A 51 5.64 13.58 -2.68
CA PRO A 51 7.02 13.71 -3.11
C PRO A 51 7.69 12.37 -2.86
N GLN A 52 8.24 11.78 -3.92
CA GLN A 52 9.01 10.57 -3.87
C GLN A 52 10.06 10.83 -2.77
N ARG A 53 9.93 10.16 -1.63
CA ARG A 53 11.01 10.17 -0.65
C ARG A 53 12.09 9.34 -1.30
N ASP A 54 12.88 10.02 -2.12
CA ASP A 54 14.06 9.50 -2.76
C ASP A 54 14.80 8.69 -1.72
N HIS A 55 15.07 7.44 -2.07
CA HIS A 55 15.48 6.35 -1.20
C HIS A 55 16.85 6.56 -0.54
N ARG A 56 17.02 7.60 0.28
CA ARG A 56 18.12 7.70 1.25
C ARG A 56 17.66 7.07 2.56
N GLY A 57 17.44 5.75 2.54
CA GLY A 57 16.93 5.03 3.71
C GLY A 57 16.70 3.53 3.51
N GLY A 58 17.69 2.84 2.95
CA GLY A 58 18.08 1.45 3.19
C GLY A 58 17.02 0.37 3.42
N PHE A 59 16.85 -0.51 2.42
CA PHE A 59 16.72 -1.96 2.63
C PHE A 59 17.28 -2.68 1.39
N ASN A 60 18.52 -3.15 1.49
CA ASN A 60 19.16 -4.05 0.53
C ASN A 60 18.25 -5.27 0.28
N ARG A 61 17.50 -5.26 -0.82
CA ARG A 61 16.94 -6.47 -1.42
C ARG A 61 17.70 -6.71 -2.71
N GLY A 62 18.80 -7.46 -2.59
CA GLY A 62 19.57 -7.92 -3.73
C GLY A 62 18.71 -8.72 -4.72
N PRO A 63 19.18 -8.90 -5.96
CA PRO A 63 18.48 -9.73 -6.93
C PRO A 63 18.47 -11.19 -6.43
N ARG A 64 17.29 -11.75 -6.17
CA ARG A 64 17.10 -13.19 -5.97
C ARG A 64 17.34 -13.88 -7.32
N LYS A 65 18.60 -14.19 -7.62
CA LYS A 65 18.95 -15.22 -8.59
C LYS A 65 18.80 -16.56 -7.88
N GLU A 66 18.00 -17.45 -8.44
CA GLU A 66 17.95 -18.88 -8.13
C GLU A 66 17.22 -19.52 -9.33
N GLU A 67 17.93 -19.77 -10.42
CA GLU A 67 18.67 -21.01 -10.71
C GLU A 67 17.74 -22.10 -11.29
N SER A 68 17.77 -22.16 -12.63
CA SER A 68 17.80 -23.38 -13.45
C SER A 68 17.30 -24.68 -12.81
N ASN A 69 16.20 -25.20 -13.35
CA ASN A 69 16.07 -26.63 -13.61
C ASN A 69 15.36 -26.81 -14.96
N GLU A 70 16.12 -26.53 -16.01
CA GLU A 70 16.07 -27.32 -17.24
C GLU A 70 16.81 -28.61 -16.92
N SER A 71 16.10 -29.74 -16.85
CA SER A 71 16.59 -31.13 -17.02
C SER A 71 15.59 -32.10 -16.41
N SER A 72 14.76 -32.73 -17.25
CA SER A 72 14.32 -34.10 -17.00
C SER A 72 13.83 -34.73 -18.31
N GLU A 73 14.71 -34.78 -19.31
CA GLU A 73 14.70 -35.82 -20.34
C GLU A 73 15.88 -36.75 -20.04
N ASP A 74 15.61 -37.91 -19.44
CA ASP A 74 16.37 -39.18 -19.36
C ASP A 74 15.64 -40.01 -18.27
N PHE A 75 15.25 -41.28 -18.36
CA PHE A 75 15.69 -42.44 -19.13
C PHE A 75 14.69 -43.60 -18.81
N GLU A 76 14.41 -44.46 -19.78
CA GLU A 76 13.71 -45.78 -19.80
C GLU A 76 13.09 -46.38 -18.51
N GLU A 77 11.81 -46.79 -18.59
CA GLU A 77 11.36 -48.21 -18.64
C GLU A 77 9.92 -48.34 -19.17
#